data_AF-A0A1E4FRS5-F1
#
_entry.id   AF-A0A1E4FRS5-F1
#
_cell.length_a   1.000
_cell.length_b   1.000
_cell.length_c   1.000
_cell.angle_alpha   90.00
_cell.angle_beta   90.00
_cell.angle_gamma   90.00
#
_symmetry.space_group_name_H-M   'P 1'
#
loop_
_entity.id
_entity.type
_entity.pdbx_description
1 polymer ?
#
loop_
_entity_poly.entity_id
_entity_poly.type
_entity_poly.pdbx_seq_one_letter_code
_entity_poly.pdbx_strand_id
1 'polypeptide(L)'
;MADSEILTRIALALPGTTSAPHFNRTAFKVKRIYATLAADGLSANLNFTPDEQDLKCMVAPDIFQAIDNGWGRSGWTTMWLAPATEDDIAAALAMAHVHGAAKKK
;
A
#
# COMPACT_ATOMS: atom_id res chain seq x y z
N MET A 1 7.32 13.17 -9.26
CA MET A 1 7.11 12.68 -7.89
C MET A 1 5.64 12.38 -7.76
N ALA A 2 5.29 11.19 -7.30
CA ALA A 2 3.89 10.84 -7.15
C ALA A 2 3.31 11.39 -5.85
N ASP A 3 2.00 11.56 -5.81
CA ASP A 3 1.27 12.11 -4.67
C ASP A 3 0.03 11.28 -4.33
N SER A 4 -0.73 11.76 -3.36
CA SER A 4 -1.94 11.10 -2.87
C SER A 4 -3.05 11.00 -3.93
N GLU A 5 -3.14 11.94 -4.88
CA GLU A 5 -4.12 11.91 -5.96
C GLU A 5 -3.80 10.79 -6.95
N ILE A 6 -2.53 10.66 -7.34
CA ILE A 6 -2.06 9.56 -8.20
C ILE A 6 -2.31 8.22 -7.51
N LEU A 7 -1.94 8.07 -6.24
CA LEU A 7 -2.18 6.84 -5.48
C LEU A 7 -3.67 6.49 -5.44
N THR A 8 -4.53 7.47 -5.15
CA THR A 8 -5.98 7.27 -5.03
C THR A 8 -6.57 6.87 -6.38
N ARG A 9 -6.20 7.54 -7.47
CA ARG A 9 -6.65 7.22 -8.83
C ARG A 9 -6.30 5.79 -9.20
N ILE A 10 -5.06 5.37 -8.96
CA ILE A 10 -4.58 4.03 -9.31
C ILE A 10 -5.28 2.97 -8.45
N ALA A 11 -5.37 3.18 -7.14
CA ALA A 11 -6.03 2.23 -6.25
C ALA A 11 -7.49 2.01 -6.63
N LEU A 12 -8.24 3.08 -6.93
CA LEU A 12 -9.64 3.01 -7.35
C LEU A 12 -9.83 2.43 -8.75
N ALA A 13 -8.82 2.48 -9.62
CA ALA A 13 -8.84 1.82 -10.92
C ALA A 13 -8.70 0.29 -10.82
N LEU A 14 -8.19 -0.24 -9.70
CA LEU A 14 -8.04 -1.68 -9.51
C LEU A 14 -9.41 -2.36 -9.31
N PRO A 15 -9.70 -3.48 -10.01
CA PRO A 15 -11.03 -4.09 -10.04
C PRO A 15 -11.62 -4.35 -8.66
N GLY A 16 -12.84 -3.85 -8.45
CA GLY A 16 -13.58 -4.06 -7.20
C GLY A 16 -13.03 -3.31 -5.98
N THR A 17 -12.07 -2.39 -6.17
CA THR A 17 -11.62 -1.52 -5.08
C THR A 17 -12.69 -0.49 -4.74
N THR A 18 -12.89 -0.28 -3.45
CA THR A 18 -13.65 0.83 -2.88
C THR A 18 -12.78 1.55 -1.84
N SER A 19 -13.05 2.83 -1.62
CA SER A 19 -12.40 3.61 -0.56
C SER A 19 -13.38 3.93 0.57
N ALA A 20 -12.89 3.93 1.81
CA ALA A 20 -13.66 4.36 2.97
C ALA A 20 -12.76 4.99 4.04
N PRO A 21 -13.29 5.88 4.90
CA PRO A 21 -12.57 6.33 6.09
C PRO A 21 -12.16 5.15 6.98
N HIS A 22 -10.94 5.20 7.51
CA HIS A 22 -10.38 4.19 8.42
C HIS A 22 -9.51 4.89 9.46
N PHE A 23 -10.10 5.21 10.62
CA PHE A 23 -9.52 6.14 11.59
C PHE A 23 -9.20 7.50 10.94
N ASN A 24 -7.97 7.97 11.06
CA ASN A 24 -7.47 9.17 10.40
C ASN A 24 -6.92 8.91 8.99
N ARG A 25 -7.16 7.73 8.41
CA ARG A 25 -6.63 7.31 7.10
C ARG A 25 -7.76 7.05 6.12
N THR A 26 -7.43 7.02 4.84
CA THR A 26 -8.32 6.52 3.79
C THR A 26 -7.91 5.09 3.46
N ALA A 27 -8.80 4.12 3.67
CA ALA A 27 -8.55 2.73 3.34
C ALA A 27 -9.03 2.40 1.93
N PHE A 28 -8.23 1.62 1.20
CA PHE A 28 -8.61 1.01 -0.07
C PHE A 28 -8.80 -0.49 0.15
N LYS A 29 -9.98 -0.97 -0.26
CA LYS A 29 -10.45 -2.32 0.03
C LYS A 29 -11.06 -2.94 -1.22
N VAL A 30 -10.69 -4.19 -1.48
CA VAL A 30 -11.44 -5.09 -2.37
C VAL A 30 -12.26 -6.05 -1.51
N LYS A 31 -11.78 -7.26 -1.19
CA LYS A 31 -12.41 -8.08 -0.13
C LYS A 31 -11.89 -7.71 1.25
N ARG A 32 -10.59 -7.42 1.33
CA ARG A 32 -9.89 -6.93 2.53
C ARG A 32 -9.19 -5.61 2.22
N ILE A 33 -8.92 -4.82 3.26
CA ILE A 33 -8.08 -3.63 3.13
C ILE A 33 -6.68 -4.10 2.72
N TYR A 34 -6.16 -3.51 1.65
CA TYR A 34 -4.82 -3.81 1.16
C TYR A 34 -3.91 -2.58 1.14
N ALA A 35 -4.49 -1.37 1.21
CA ALA A 35 -3.75 -0.13 1.31
C ALA A 35 -4.46 0.87 2.23
N THR A 36 -3.71 1.72 2.91
CA THR A 36 -4.25 2.88 3.66
C THR A 36 -3.39 4.13 3.44
N LEU A 37 -3.97 5.18 2.88
CA LEU A 37 -3.33 6.48 2.67
C LEU A 37 -3.38 7.30 3.97
N ALA A 38 -2.24 7.85 4.38
CA ALA A 38 -2.13 8.72 5.55
C ALA A 38 -2.89 10.05 5.35
N ALA A 39 -3.32 10.67 6.46
CA ALA A 39 -4.10 11.91 6.45
C ALA A 39 -3.40 13.06 5.73
N ASP A 40 -2.07 13.12 5.85
CA ASP A 40 -1.22 14.15 5.25
C ASP A 40 -0.92 13.90 3.77
N GLY A 41 -1.33 12.74 3.23
CA GLY A 41 -1.09 12.36 1.85
C GLY A 41 0.38 12.06 1.52
N LEU A 42 1.28 11.95 2.50
CA LEU A 42 2.72 11.78 2.27
C LEU A 42 3.13 10.31 2.16
N SER A 43 2.33 9.40 2.71
CA SER A 43 2.62 7.97 2.73
C SER A 43 1.37 7.11 2.67
N ALA A 44 1.54 5.85 2.26
CA ALA A 44 0.53 4.83 2.38
C ALA A 44 1.10 3.57 3.04
N ASN A 45 0.28 2.83 3.77
CA ASN A 45 0.66 1.50 4.22
C ASN A 45 0.07 0.47 3.27
N LEU A 46 0.88 -0.48 2.80
CA LEU A 46 0.51 -1.55 1.89
C LEU A 46 0.65 -2.90 2.56
N ASN A 47 -0.28 -3.81 2.25
CA ASN A 47 -0.27 -5.17 2.77
C ASN A 47 0.41 -6.12 1.77
N PHE A 48 1.68 -6.42 2.02
CA PHE A 48 2.44 -7.44 1.32
C PHE A 48 2.49 -8.75 2.11
N THR A 49 3.08 -9.78 1.53
CA THR A 49 3.67 -10.88 2.30
C THR A 49 4.99 -10.43 2.94
N PRO A 50 5.46 -11.10 4.02
CA PRO A 50 6.78 -10.81 4.60
C PRO A 50 7.93 -10.88 3.58
N ASP A 51 7.93 -11.90 2.72
CA ASP A 51 9.00 -12.07 1.70
C ASP A 51 9.00 -10.91 0.66
N GLU A 52 7.82 -10.48 0.21
CA GLU A 52 7.69 -9.32 -0.69
C GLU A 52 8.10 -8.02 0.00
N GLN A 53 7.73 -7.85 1.27
CA GLN A 53 8.13 -6.71 2.09
C GLN A 53 9.66 -6.65 2.23
N ASP A 54 10.31 -7.75 2.58
CA ASP A 54 11.77 -7.81 2.73
C ASP A 54 12.48 -7.46 1.42
N LEU A 55 12.02 -8.02 0.30
CA LEU A 55 12.55 -7.68 -1.01
C LEU A 55 12.37 -6.19 -1.32
N LYS A 56 11.17 -5.63 -1.11
CA LYS A 56 10.86 -4.23 -1.40
C LYS A 56 11.70 -3.27 -0.55
N CYS A 57 11.83 -3.54 0.75
CA CYS A 57 12.66 -2.74 1.66
C CYS A 57 14.15 -2.82 1.29
N MET A 58 14.61 -3.96 0.78
CA MET A 58 16.00 -4.14 0.33
C MET A 58 16.29 -3.38 -0.97
N VAL A 59 15.39 -3.44 -1.96
CA VAL A 59 15.64 -2.88 -3.31
C VAL A 59 15.35 -1.39 -3.40
N ALA A 60 14.43 -0.86 -2.59
CA ALA A 60 14.03 0.53 -2.62
C ALA A 60 13.78 1.07 -1.18
N PRO A 61 14.83 1.13 -0.34
CA PRO A 61 14.71 1.54 1.06
C PRO A 61 14.25 2.99 1.24
N ASP A 62 14.46 3.86 0.25
CA ASP A 62 13.97 5.24 0.28
C ASP A 62 12.44 5.30 0.08
N ILE A 63 11.85 4.27 -0.53
CA ILE A 63 10.41 4.19 -0.81
C ILE A 63 9.71 3.34 0.25
N PHE A 64 10.29 2.20 0.64
CA PHE A 64 9.63 1.19 1.47
C PHE A 64 10.32 0.97 2.80
N GLN A 65 9.51 0.89 3.87
CA GLN A 65 9.96 0.52 5.20
C GLN A 65 8.91 -0.35 5.89
N ALA A 66 9.34 -1.46 6.49
CA ALA A 66 8.47 -2.25 7.36
C ALA A 66 7.98 -1.41 8.55
N ILE A 67 6.69 -1.53 8.89
CA ILE A 67 6.17 -0.83 10.07
C ILE A 67 6.78 -1.46 11.33
N ASP A 68 7.32 -0.65 12.24
CA ASP A 68 7.96 -1.13 13.47
C ASP A 68 6.94 -1.56 14.55
N ASN A 69 6.15 -2.59 14.24
CA ASN A 69 5.22 -3.24 15.18
C ASN A 69 4.74 -4.62 14.65
N GLY A 70 3.71 -5.19 15.29
CA GLY A 70 3.13 -6.48 14.90
C GLY A 70 2.51 -6.51 13.49
N TRP A 71 2.05 -5.37 12.97
CA TRP A 71 1.56 -5.27 11.60
C TRP A 71 2.69 -5.42 10.60
N GLY A 72 3.83 -4.75 10.84
CA GLY A 72 4.98 -4.89 9.95
C GLY A 72 5.54 -6.30 9.94
N ARG A 73 5.59 -7.00 11.08
CA ARG A 73 5.91 -8.45 11.12
C ARG A 73 4.96 -9.32 10.29
N SER A 74 3.79 -8.80 9.92
CA SER A 74 2.80 -9.48 9.08
C SER A 74 2.80 -8.98 7.62
N GLY A 75 3.81 -8.22 7.20
CA GLY A 75 3.94 -7.71 5.83
C GLY A 75 3.45 -6.27 5.60
N TRP A 76 2.91 -5.59 6.62
CA TRP A 76 2.48 -4.20 6.45
C TRP A 76 3.67 -3.25 6.33
N THR A 77 3.70 -2.53 5.22
CA THR A 77 4.87 -1.76 4.80
C THR A 77 4.45 -0.32 4.49
N THR A 78 5.16 0.65 5.05
CA THR A 78 5.02 2.06 4.68
C THR A 78 5.67 2.28 3.32
N MET A 79 4.96 2.97 2.42
CA MET A 79 5.44 3.49 1.15
C MET A 79 5.41 5.02 1.21
N TRP A 80 6.56 5.67 1.05
CA TRP A 80 6.67 7.13 0.94
C TRP A 80 6.38 7.57 -0.50
N LEU A 81 5.50 8.55 -0.69
CA LEU A 81 5.04 8.93 -2.04
C LEU A 81 6.02 9.86 -2.77
N ALA A 82 6.64 10.79 -2.04
CA ALA A 82 7.57 11.76 -2.63
C ALA A 82 8.74 11.12 -3.41
N PRO A 83 9.44 10.08 -2.90
CA PRO A 83 10.51 9.42 -3.65
C PRO A 83 10.00 8.42 -4.71
N ALA A 84 8.70 8.11 -4.74
CA ALA A 84 8.13 7.13 -5.65
C ALA A 84 7.75 7.73 -7.02
N THR A 85 7.87 6.91 -8.05
CA THR A 85 7.28 7.16 -9.38
C THR A 85 5.85 6.64 -9.45
N GLU A 86 5.12 7.01 -10.51
CA GLU A 86 3.78 6.45 -10.76
C GLU A 86 3.82 4.92 -10.96
N ASP A 87 4.84 4.41 -11.66
CA ASP A 87 5.06 2.98 -11.86
C ASP A 87 5.34 2.24 -10.54
N ASP A 88 6.11 2.85 -9.62
CA ASP A 88 6.35 2.26 -8.30
C ASP A 88 5.04 2.08 -7.52
N ILE A 89 4.18 3.12 -7.53
CA ILE A 89 2.87 3.09 -6.89
C ILE A 89 1.97 2.04 -7.56
N ALA A 90 1.92 2.00 -8.88
CA ALA A 90 1.10 1.05 -9.63
C ALA A 90 1.50 -0.40 -9.33
N ALA A 91 2.79 -0.70 -9.39
CA ALA A 91 3.31 -2.03 -9.11
C ALA A 91 3.03 -2.45 -7.66
N ALA A 92 3.23 -1.55 -6.69
CA ALA A 92 3.02 -1.82 -5.28
C ALA A 92 1.53 -2.03 -4.94
N LEU A 93 0.63 -1.19 -5.47
CA LEU A 93 -0.81 -1.34 -5.28
C LEU A 93 -1.37 -2.61 -5.94
N ALA A 94 -0.90 -2.95 -7.15
CA ALA A 94 -1.33 -4.17 -7.83
C ALA A 94 -0.97 -5.42 -7.02
N MET A 95 0.26 -5.49 -6.49
CA MET A 95 0.71 -6.59 -5.63
C MET A 95 -0.14 -6.68 -4.35
N ALA A 96 -0.33 -5.58 -3.62
CA ALA A 96 -1.16 -5.57 -2.42
C ALA A 96 -2.63 -5.94 -2.72
N HIS A 97 -3.18 -5.49 -3.84
CA HIS A 97 -4.55 -5.80 -4.26
C HIS A 97 -4.77 -7.29 -4.50
N VAL A 98 -3.81 -8.01 -5.10
CA VAL A 98 -3.87 -9.47 -5.25
C VAL A 98 -4.10 -10.15 -3.90
N HIS A 99 -3.36 -9.73 -2.87
CA HIS A 99 -3.56 -10.22 -1.50
C HIS A 99 -4.91 -9.82 -0.94
N GLY A 100 -5.32 -8.56 -1.13
CA GLY A 100 -6.64 -8.07 -0.75
C GLY A 100 -7.80 -8.86 -1.36
N ALA A 101 -7.63 -9.35 -2.60
CA ALA A 101 -8.64 -10.06 -3.38
C ALA A 101 -8.68 -11.58 -3.13
N ALA A 102 -7.59 -12.16 -2.62
CA ALA A 102 -7.51 -13.58 -2.29
C ALA A 102 -8.50 -13.98 -1.18
N LYS A 103 -9.06 -15.19 -1.27
CA LYS A 103 -9.83 -15.80 -0.17
C LYS A 103 -8.87 -16.14 0.98
N LYS A 104 -9.34 -16.04 2.23
CA LYS A 104 -8.59 -16.61 3.36
C LYS A 104 -8.34 -18.09 3.06
N LYS A 105 -7.08 -18.52 3.16
CA LYS A 105 -6.74 -19.95 3.28
C LYS A 105 -7.22 -20.44 4.64
#